data_AF-A0A2J0N6L0-F1
#
_entry.id   AF-A0A2J0N6L0-F1
#
_cell.length_a   1.000
_cell.length_b   1.000
_cell.length_c   1.000
_cell.angle_alpha   90.00
_cell.angle_beta   90.00
_cell.angle_gamma   90.00
#
_symmetry.space_group_name_H-M   'P 1'
#
loop_
_entity.id
_entity.type
_entity.pdbx_description
1 polymer ?
#
loop_
_entity_poly.entity_id
_entity_poly.type
_entity_poly.pdbx_seq_one_letter_code
_entity_poly.pdbx_strand_id
1 'polypeptide(L)' 'IKGEKTMAQISAEYGVHATQVTQWKKELVERSAELFAKSNNSMAQQHEDLTDKLHKTIGEITMENNWLKKKLQILG' A
#
# COMPACT_ATOMS: atom_id res chain seq x y z
N ILE A 1 28.00 -2.66 -0.86
CA ILE A 1 27.30 -3.05 0.39
C ILE A 1 28.34 -3.63 1.34
N LYS A 2 28.76 -2.87 2.36
CA LYS A 2 29.67 -3.39 3.40
C LYS A 2 28.88 -4.37 4.26
N GLY A 3 29.27 -5.64 4.27
CA GLY A 3 28.64 -6.67 5.08
C GLY A 3 29.27 -6.68 6.47
N GLU A 4 28.56 -6.15 7.46
CA GLU A 4 29.01 -6.15 8.87
C GLU A 4 29.13 -7.56 9.46
N LYS A 5 28.36 -8.51 8.91
CA LYS A 5 28.37 -9.92 9.29
C LYS A 5 28.50 -10.81 8.05
N THR A 6 29.29 -11.88 8.19
CA THR A 6 29.40 -12.93 7.18
C THR A 6 28.16 -13.82 7.19
N MET A 7 27.94 -14.56 6.10
CA MET A 7 26.79 -15.47 5.98
C MET A 7 26.80 -16.57 7.05
N ALA A 8 28.00 -17.03 7.44
CA ALA A 8 28.19 -17.99 8.51
C ALA A 8 27.81 -17.42 9.89
N GLN A 9 28.11 -16.14 10.14
CA GLN A 9 27.72 -15.48 11.40
C GLN A 9 26.20 -15.28 11.48
N ILE A 10 25.56 -14.88 10.37
CA ILE A 10 24.09 -14.76 10.29
C ILE A 10 23.43 -16.13 10.49
N SER A 11 24.00 -17.16 9.86
CA SER A 11 23.53 -18.54 9.99
C SER A 11 23.57 -19.03 11.45
N ALA A 12 24.68 -18.76 12.15
CA ALA A 12 24.86 -19.14 13.54
C ALA A 12 23.97 -18.33 14.50
N GLU A 13 23.80 -17.03 14.25
CA GLU A 13 23.03 -16.12 15.12
C GLU A 13 21.52 -16.39 15.08
N TYR A 14 20.99 -16.65 13.89
CA TYR A 14 19.55 -16.83 13.69
C TYR A 14 19.13 -18.29 13.52
N GLY A 15 20.08 -19.24 13.59
CA GLY A 15 19.81 -20.67 13.41
C GLY A 15 19.32 -21.05 12.00
N VAL A 16 19.60 -20.21 11.00
CA VAL A 16 19.18 -20.41 9.61
C VAL A 16 20.34 -21.02 8.82
N HIS A 17 20.10 -22.00 7.94
CA HIS A 17 21.17 -22.61 7.15
C HIS A 17 21.83 -21.60 6.19
N ALA A 18 23.16 -21.59 6.06
CA ALA A 18 23.90 -20.63 5.24
C ALA A 18 23.43 -20.58 3.76
N THR A 19 22.99 -21.72 3.21
CA THR A 19 22.39 -21.78 1.86
C THR A 19 21.12 -20.93 1.75
N GLN A 20 20.26 -20.93 2.77
CA GLN A 20 19.02 -20.13 2.78
C GLN A 20 19.34 -18.63 2.83
N VAL A 21 20.30 -18.23 3.67
CA VAL A 21 20.76 -16.83 3.74
C VAL A 21 21.33 -16.38 2.38
N THR A 22 22.04 -17.27 1.69
CA THR A 22 22.63 -17.01 0.36
C THR A 22 21.54 -16.81 -0.69
N GLN A 23 20.54 -17.68 -0.67
CA GLN A 23 19.39 -17.59 -1.56
C GLN A 23 18.61 -16.28 -1.33
N TRP A 24 18.26 -15.94 -0.09
CA TRP A 24 17.55 -14.70 0.21
C TRP A 24 18.34 -13.45 -0.18
N LYS A 25 19.67 -13.46 0.03
CA LYS A 25 20.53 -12.36 -0.41
C LYS A 25 20.47 -12.17 -1.93
N LYS A 26 20.52 -13.28 -2.68
CA LYS A 26 20.43 -13.25 -4.15
C LYS A 26 19.07 -12.71 -4.59
N GLU A 27 17.99 -13.26 -4.04
CA GLU A 27 16.62 -12.84 -4.35
C GLU A 27 16.39 -11.35 -4.01
N LEU A 28 16.89 -10.89 -2.87
CA LEU A 28 16.79 -9.49 -2.46
C LEU A 28 17.54 -8.58 -3.43
N VAL A 29 18.76 -8.92 -3.83
CA VAL A 29 19.53 -8.10 -4.79
C VAL A 29 18.82 -8.05 -6.14
N GLU A 30 18.37 -9.19 -6.66
CA GLU A 30 17.69 -9.29 -7.96
C GLU A 30 16.34 -8.56 -7.98
N ARG A 31 15.57 -8.63 -6.88
CA ARG A 31 14.21 -8.08 -6.81
C ARG A 31 14.12 -6.73 -6.09
N SER A 32 15.21 -6.22 -5.55
CA SER A 32 15.23 -4.95 -4.79
C SER A 32 14.69 -3.79 -5.61
N ALA A 33 15.10 -3.68 -6.88
CA ALA A 33 14.65 -2.62 -7.77
C ALA A 33 13.11 -2.63 -7.94
N GLU A 34 12.51 -3.80 -8.09
CA GLU A 34 11.05 -3.94 -8.23
C GLU A 34 10.32 -3.64 -6.91
N LEU A 35 10.84 -4.13 -5.79
CA LEU A 35 10.27 -3.91 -4.46
C LEU A 35 10.23 -2.42 -4.10
N PHE A 36 11.30 -1.67 -4.40
CA PHE A 36 11.39 -0.26 -4.09
C PHE A 36 10.80 0.65 -5.19
N ALA A 37 10.67 0.19 -6.43
CA ALA A 37 9.99 0.95 -7.49
C ALA A 37 8.47 0.98 -7.33
N LYS A 38 7.86 -0.08 -6.78
CA LYS A 38 6.39 -0.23 -6.71
C LYS A 38 5.74 0.55 -5.55
N SER A 39 6.54 0.99 -4.57
CA SER A 39 6.06 1.44 -3.25
C SER A 39 5.27 2.76 -3.25
N ASN A 40 5.60 3.75 -4.09
CA ASN A 40 5.18 5.12 -3.75
C ASN A 40 4.11 5.75 -4.63
N ASN A 41 3.95 5.36 -5.90
CA ASN A 41 2.98 6.04 -6.79
C ASN A 41 1.67 5.27 -7.02
N SER A 42 1.72 3.95 -7.24
CA SER A 42 0.51 3.23 -7.63
C SER A 42 -0.53 3.13 -6.52
N MET A 43 -0.11 2.87 -5.28
CA MET A 43 -1.03 2.73 -4.15
C MET A 43 -1.57 4.09 -3.69
N ALA A 44 -0.72 5.13 -3.72
CA ALA A 44 -1.12 6.49 -3.41
C ALA A 44 -2.16 6.99 -4.43
N GLN A 45 -1.92 6.78 -5.73
CA GLN A 45 -2.87 7.14 -6.78
C GLN A 45 -4.20 6.40 -6.63
N GLN A 46 -4.17 5.08 -6.37
CA GLN A 46 -5.39 4.31 -6.15
C GLN A 46 -6.20 4.81 -4.94
N HIS A 47 -5.51 5.24 -3.88
CA HIS A 47 -6.15 5.80 -2.70
C HIS A 47 -6.75 7.19 -2.98
N GLU A 48 -6.05 8.02 -3.75
CA GLU A 48 -6.54 9.32 -4.22
C GLU A 48 -7.80 9.15 -5.09
N ASP A 49 -7.74 8.28 -6.11
CA ASP A 49 -8.86 7.98 -7.00
C ASP A 49 -10.09 7.48 -6.22
N LEU A 50 -9.87 6.62 -5.21
CA LEU A 50 -10.95 6.13 -4.33
C LEU A 50 -11.53 7.26 -3.47
N THR A 51 -10.67 8.13 -2.93
CA THR A 51 -11.08 9.27 -2.11
C THR A 51 -11.95 10.23 -2.91
N ASP A 52 -11.54 10.56 -4.14
CA ASP A 52 -12.30 11.43 -5.05
C ASP A 52 -13.66 10.84 -5.40
N LYS A 53 -13.70 9.53 -5.70
CA LYS A 53 -14.95 8.82 -5.98
C LYS A 53 -15.90 8.88 -4.79
N LEU A 54 -15.39 8.65 -3.57
CA LEU A 54 -16.19 8.71 -2.35
C LEU A 54 -16.74 10.12 -2.09
N HIS A 55 -15.91 11.16 -2.24
CA HIS A 55 -16.36 12.54 -2.07
C HIS A 55 -17.47 12.91 -3.07
N LYS A 56 -17.33 12.49 -4.33
CA LYS A 56 -18.37 12.70 -5.35
C LYS A 56 -19.69 12.04 -4.96
N THR A 57 -19.66 10.77 -4.56
CA THR A 57 -20.86 10.03 -4.15
C THR A 57 -21.50 10.64 -2.90
N ILE A 58 -20.70 11.07 -1.91
CA ILE A 58 -21.21 11.79 -0.73
C ILE A 58 -21.91 13.08 -1.14
N GLY A 59 -21.32 13.85 -2.07
CA GLY A 59 -21.91 15.08 -2.60
C GLY A 59 -23.26 14.84 -3.29
N GLU A 60 -23.33 13.84 -4.16
CA GLU A 60 -24.56 13.42 -4.86
C GLU A 60 -25.67 13.04 -3.85
N ILE A 61 -25.37 12.13 -2.92
CA ILE A 61 -26.31 11.69 -1.88
C ILE A 61 -26.75 12.86 -0.99
N THR A 62 -25.84 13.79 -0.67
CA THR A 62 -26.16 14.97 0.14
C THR A 62 -27.13 15.89 -0.61
N MET A 63 -26.89 16.13 -1.91
CA MET A 63 -27.76 16.94 -2.74
C MET A 63 -29.16 16.31 -2.87
N GLU A 64 -29.24 15.01 -3.15
CA GLU A 64 -30.50 14.27 -3.25
C GLU A 64 -31.29 14.33 -1.93
N ASN A 65 -30.63 14.07 -0.81
CA ASN A 65 -31.28 14.16 0.51
C ASN A 65 -31.78 15.57 0.81
N ASN A 66 -30.99 16.60 0.51
CA ASN A 66 -31.42 17.99 0.73
C ASN A 66 -32.61 18.37 -0.16
N TRP A 67 -32.62 17.91 -1.41
CA TRP A 67 -33.74 18.11 -2.32
C TRP A 67 -35.01 17.42 -1.82
N LEU A 68 -34.91 16.15 -1.41
CA LEU A 68 -36.03 15.38 -0.85
C LEU A 68 -36.60 16.04 0.41
N LYS A 69 -35.73 16.43 1.36
CA LYS A 69 -36.14 17.15 2.58
C LYS A 69 -36.90 18.44 2.25
N LYS A 70 -36.38 19.24 1.31
CA LYS A 70 -37.04 20.48 0.87
C LYS A 70 -38.40 20.22 0.24
N LYS A 71 -38.54 19.18 -0.59
CA LYS A 71 -39.83 18.81 -1.19
C LYS A 71 -40.84 18.37 -0.14
N LEU A 72 -40.43 17.53 0.81
CA LEU A 72 -41.29 17.09 1.92
C LEU A 72 -41.80 18.26 2.76
N GLN A 73 -40.95 19.26 3.04
CA GLN A 73 -41.36 20.48 3.75
C GLN A 73 -42.38 21.34 2.99
N ILE A 74 -42.40 21.27 1.65
CA ILE A 74 -43.36 22.03 0.83
C ILE A 74 -44.70 21.28 0.72
N LEU A 75 -44.70 19.96 0.90
CA LEU A 75 -45.85 19.07 0.73
C LEU A 75 -46.61 18.79 2.03
N GLY A 76 -46.03 19.09 3.20
CA GLY A 76 -46.68 19.02 4.51
C GLY A 76 -47.15 20.39 4.97
#